data_AF-A0A8D5ZKQ1-F1
#
_entry.id   AF-A0A8D5ZKQ1-F1
#
_cell.length_a   1.000
_cell.length_b   1.000
_cell.length_c   1.000
_cell.angle_alpha   90.00
_cell.angle_beta   90.00
_cell.angle_gamma   90.00
#
_symmetry.space_group_name_H-M   'P 1'
#
loop_
_entity.id
_entity.type
_entity.pdbx_description
1 polymer ?
#
loop_
_entity_poly.entity_id
_entity_poly.type
_entity_poly.pdbx_seq_one_letter_code
_entity_poly.pdbx_strand_id
1 'polypeptide(L)'
;MEEKIRPGYAKFDLDEPALNLTLNEGGDMTGGIDHLEIQVSSTDDVLSIKQRLKQAGLVTFDEMDTTCCYARQDKIWVTSPDGHRWEVFVVKADADEMSGTGRNTDN
;
A
#
# COMPACT_ATOMS: atom_id res chain seq x y z
N MET A 1 -1.59 -2.88 18.70
CA MET A 1 -1.21 -1.58 18.13
C MET A 1 0.29 -1.54 17.94
N GLU A 2 0.71 -1.44 16.68
CA GLU A 2 2.11 -1.23 16.31
C GLU A 2 2.26 0.15 15.68
N GLU A 3 3.34 0.85 16.03
CA GLU A 3 3.68 2.14 15.43
C GLU A 3 5.11 2.14 14.88
N LYS A 4 5.28 2.72 13.70
CA LYS A 4 6.59 2.89 13.06
C LYS A 4 6.78 4.37 12.75
N ILE A 5 7.56 5.06 13.58
CA ILE A 5 7.85 6.50 13.45
C ILE A 5 9.28 6.72 12.95
N ARG A 6 9.46 7.55 11.93
CA ARG A 6 10.74 7.98 11.35
C ARG A 6 10.66 9.46 10.94
N PRO A 7 11.79 10.16 10.71
CA PRO A 7 11.75 11.50 10.14
C PRO A 7 10.94 11.52 8.84
N GLY A 8 9.92 12.37 8.76
CA GLY A 8 9.02 12.49 7.60
C GLY A 8 7.97 11.40 7.42
N TYR A 9 7.85 10.45 8.37
CA TYR A 9 6.98 9.27 8.22
C TYR A 9 6.42 8.77 9.56
N ALA A 10 5.12 8.51 9.61
CA ALA A 10 4.49 7.82 10.72
C ALA A 10 3.49 6.79 10.20
N LYS A 11 3.56 5.57 10.71
CA LYS A 11 2.57 4.51 10.46
C LYS A 11 1.98 4.01 11.76
N PHE A 12 0.67 3.81 11.76
CA PHE A 12 -0.10 3.26 12.86
C PHE A 12 -0.90 2.06 12.37
N ASP A 13 -0.74 0.93 13.05
CA ASP A 13 -1.52 -0.28 12.83
C ASP A 13 -2.34 -0.56 14.11
N LEU A 14 -3.64 -0.31 14.03
CA LEU A 14 -4.58 -0.43 15.14
C LEU A 14 -5.41 -1.70 14.98
N ASP A 15 -5.57 -2.46 16.06
CA ASP A 15 -6.43 -3.63 16.09
C ASP A 15 -7.92 -3.23 16.21
N GLU A 16 -8.21 -2.21 17.03
CA GLU A 16 -9.57 -1.72 17.29
C GLU A 16 -9.63 -0.18 17.39
N PRO A 17 -10.28 0.52 16.45
CA PRO A 17 -10.79 -0.01 15.17
C PRO A 17 -9.64 -0.51 14.29
N ALA A 18 -9.88 -1.58 13.52
CA ALA A 18 -8.93 -2.09 12.55
C ALA A 18 -8.57 -1.00 11.53
N LEU A 19 -7.36 -0.45 11.62
CA LEU A 19 -6.94 0.69 10.82
C LEU A 19 -5.44 0.65 10.56
N ASN A 20 -5.08 0.64 9.27
CA ASN A 20 -3.73 0.94 8.82
C ASN A 20 -3.68 2.41 8.34
N LEU A 21 -2.95 3.26 9.05
CA LEU A 21 -2.84 4.69 8.76
C LEU A 21 -1.39 5.09 8.58
N THR A 22 -1.06 5.62 7.40
CA THR A 22 0.26 6.19 7.09
C THR A 22 0.15 7.69 6.89
N LEU A 23 1.01 8.45 7.57
CA LEU A 23 1.21 9.88 7.43
C LEU A 23 2.60 10.15 6.86
N ASN A 24 2.65 10.88 5.74
CA ASN A 24 3.89 11.29 5.09
C ASN A 24 4.03 12.81 5.18
N GLU A 25 5.23 13.31 5.45
CA GLU A 25 5.52 14.74 5.41
C GLU A 25 5.45 15.24 3.96
N GLY A 26 4.53 16.16 3.68
CA GLY A 26 4.18 16.60 2.32
C GLY A 26 5.03 17.73 1.75
N GLY A 27 6.09 18.18 2.45
CA GLY A 27 6.84 19.38 2.07
C GLY A 27 5.93 20.61 2.00
N ASP A 28 5.86 21.26 0.83
CA ASP A 28 5.04 22.46 0.58
C ASP A 28 3.54 22.15 0.36
N MET A 29 3.15 20.88 0.22
CA MET A 29 1.76 20.48 0.04
C MET A 29 1.02 20.43 1.37
N THR A 30 -0.02 21.25 1.52
CA THR A 30 -0.88 21.28 2.71
C THR A 30 -2.07 20.34 2.55
N GLY A 31 -1.93 19.13 3.09
CA GLY A 31 -3.01 18.15 3.18
C GLY A 31 -3.38 17.48 1.85
N GLY A 32 -3.98 16.29 1.94
CA GLY A 32 -4.38 15.49 0.79
C GLY A 32 -4.37 14.00 1.10
N ILE A 33 -5.05 13.22 0.25
CA ILE A 33 -4.99 11.75 0.29
C ILE A 33 -3.93 11.33 -0.73
N ASP A 34 -2.88 10.63 -0.28
CA ASP A 34 -1.87 10.08 -1.20
C ASP A 34 -2.41 8.83 -1.94
N HIS A 35 -3.00 7.90 -1.17
CA HIS A 35 -3.76 6.76 -1.64
C HIS A 35 -4.58 6.16 -0.48
N LEU A 36 -5.43 5.18 -0.80
CA LEU A 36 -6.26 4.45 0.15
C LEU A 36 -5.87 2.97 0.12
N GLU A 37 -5.98 2.31 1.27
CA GLU A 37 -5.45 0.95 1.44
C GLU A 37 -6.49 0.01 2.05
N ILE A 38 -6.50 -1.25 1.62
CA ILE A 38 -7.23 -2.34 2.26
C ILE A 38 -6.26 -3.49 2.53
N GLN A 39 -5.97 -3.74 3.80
CA GLN A 39 -5.18 -4.90 4.23
C GLN A 39 -6.07 -6.14 4.34
N VAL A 40 -5.64 -7.24 3.73
CA VAL A 40 -6.32 -8.55 3.77
C VAL A 40 -5.44 -9.61 4.44
N SER A 41 -6.04 -10.76 4.74
CA SER A 41 -5.40 -11.84 5.50
C SER A 41 -4.42 -12.69 4.69
N SER A 42 -4.53 -12.74 3.36
CA SER A 42 -3.75 -13.67 2.54
C SER A 42 -3.51 -13.19 1.12
N THR A 43 -2.51 -13.77 0.46
CA THR A 43 -2.25 -13.56 -0.97
C THR A 43 -3.44 -14.01 -1.83
N ASP A 44 -4.13 -15.08 -1.43
CA ASP A 44 -5.31 -15.56 -2.15
C ASP A 44 -6.45 -14.54 -2.12
N ASP A 45 -6.61 -13.81 -1.01
CA ASP A 45 -7.58 -12.71 -0.90
C ASP A 45 -7.22 -11.55 -1.86
N VAL A 46 -5.95 -11.17 -1.93
CA VAL A 46 -5.44 -10.17 -2.89
C VAL A 46 -5.77 -10.59 -4.33
N LEU A 47 -5.48 -11.84 -4.69
CA LEU A 47 -5.72 -12.38 -6.03
C LEU A 47 -7.22 -12.52 -6.35
N SER A 48 -8.04 -12.88 -5.37
CA SER A 48 -9.50 -12.94 -5.51
C SER A 48 -10.08 -11.56 -5.81
N ILE A 49 -9.67 -10.53 -5.06
CA ILE A 49 -10.12 -9.16 -5.29
C ILE A 49 -9.63 -8.64 -6.64
N LYS A 50 -8.40 -8.94 -7.04
CA LYS A 50 -7.88 -8.64 -8.38
C LYS A 50 -8.78 -9.19 -9.48
N GLN A 51 -9.18 -10.46 -9.40
CA GLN A 51 -10.07 -11.06 -10.39
C GLN A 51 -11.42 -10.35 -10.44
N ARG A 52 -11.99 -10.03 -9.28
CA ARG A 52 -13.24 -9.27 -9.18
C ARG A 52 -13.14 -7.89 -9.83
N LEU A 53 -12.06 -7.15 -9.59
CA LEU A 53 -11.82 -5.83 -10.20
C LEU A 53 -11.67 -5.93 -11.72
N LYS A 54 -10.93 -6.92 -12.22
CA LYS A 54 -10.80 -7.18 -13.66
C LYS A 54 -12.13 -7.52 -14.32
N GLN A 55 -12.96 -8.34 -13.68
CA GLN A 55 -14.31 -8.65 -14.15
C GLN A 55 -15.22 -7.42 -14.19
N ALA A 56 -14.99 -6.45 -13.31
CA ALA A 56 -15.66 -5.16 -13.32
C ALA A 56 -15.10 -4.16 -14.37
N GLY A 57 -14.11 -4.57 -15.18
CA GLY A 57 -13.51 -3.74 -16.22
C GLY A 57 -12.44 -2.77 -15.72
N LEU A 58 -11.97 -2.93 -14.48
CA LEU A 58 -10.89 -2.10 -13.94
C LEU A 58 -9.52 -2.71 -14.27
N VAL A 59 -8.57 -1.83 -14.59
CA VAL A 59 -7.17 -2.22 -14.82
C VAL A 59 -6.46 -2.27 -13.47
N THR A 60 -5.82 -3.41 -13.19
CA THR A 60 -5.00 -3.58 -11.99
C THR A 60 -3.52 -3.66 -12.35
N PHE A 61 -2.67 -3.13 -11.47
CA PHE A 61 -1.23 -3.33 -11.50
C PHE A 61 -0.80 -4.16 -10.28
N ASP A 62 0.16 -5.05 -10.45
CA ASP A 62 0.53 -6.04 -9.45
C ASP A 62 1.96 -5.83 -8.98
N GLU A 63 2.18 -5.89 -7.67
CA GLU A 63 3.50 -5.97 -7.05
C GLU A 63 3.51 -7.18 -6.11
N MET A 64 4.04 -8.31 -6.61
CA MET A 64 4.03 -9.59 -5.92
C MET A 64 5.42 -9.91 -5.36
N ASP A 65 5.45 -10.40 -4.12
CA ASP A 65 6.63 -10.70 -3.31
C ASP A 65 7.62 -9.52 -3.22
N THR A 66 7.08 -8.30 -3.17
CA THR A 66 7.86 -7.07 -3.14
C THR A 66 8.10 -6.64 -1.70
N THR A 67 9.36 -6.39 -1.36
CA THR A 67 9.68 -5.69 -0.12
C THR A 67 9.45 -4.19 -0.30
N CYS A 68 8.59 -3.60 0.53
CA CYS A 68 8.31 -2.17 0.56
C CYS A 68 8.18 -1.74 2.02
N CYS A 69 8.79 -0.62 2.41
CA CYS A 69 8.65 -0.04 3.75
C CYS A 69 8.90 -1.04 4.90
N TYR A 70 9.98 -1.82 4.83
CA TYR A 70 10.35 -2.79 5.88
C TYR A 70 9.37 -3.95 6.04
N ALA A 71 8.61 -4.29 4.99
CA ALA A 71 7.74 -5.46 4.97
C ALA A 71 7.73 -6.09 3.57
N ARG A 72 7.73 -7.42 3.51
CA ARG A 72 7.47 -8.17 2.29
C ARG A 72 5.97 -8.31 2.10
N GLN A 73 5.47 -7.91 0.95
CA GLN A 73 4.04 -7.81 0.68
C GLN A 73 3.69 -8.37 -0.70
N ASP A 74 2.46 -8.86 -0.82
CA ASP A 74 1.79 -9.00 -2.12
C ASP A 74 0.71 -7.92 -2.18
N LYS A 75 0.68 -7.14 -3.25
CA LYS A 75 -0.30 -6.06 -3.42
C LYS A 75 -0.73 -5.87 -4.86
N ILE A 76 -1.95 -5.37 -5.00
CA ILE A 76 -2.47 -4.86 -6.26
C ILE A 76 -2.89 -3.41 -6.11
N TRP A 77 -2.73 -2.65 -7.20
CA TRP A 77 -3.11 -1.26 -7.32
C TRP A 77 -4.25 -1.11 -8.33
N VAL A 78 -5.18 -0.21 -8.04
CA VAL A 78 -6.22 0.22 -8.97
C VAL A 78 -6.47 1.72 -8.81
N THR A 79 -6.75 2.41 -9.90
CA THR A 79 -7.20 3.81 -9.86
C THR A 79 -8.71 3.84 -10.05
N SER A 80 -9.43 4.44 -9.10
CA SER A 80 -10.87 4.61 -9.21
C SER A 80 -11.22 5.70 -10.23
N PRO A 81 -12.47 5.74 -10.74
CA PRO A 81 -12.89 6.72 -11.75
C PRO A 81 -12.74 8.19 -11.32
N ASP A 82 -12.74 8.47 -10.02
CA ASP A 82 -12.52 9.79 -9.42
C ASP A 82 -11.03 10.13 -9.22
N GLY A 83 -10.13 9.25 -9.65
CA GLY A 83 -8.69 9.49 -9.68
C GLY A 83 -7.93 9.06 -8.43
N HIS A 84 -8.60 8.55 -7.40
CA HIS A 84 -7.92 8.03 -6.21
C HIS A 84 -7.24 6.70 -6.51
N ARG A 85 -6.01 6.55 -6.01
CA ARG A 85 -5.29 5.27 -6.03
C ARG A 85 -5.70 4.44 -4.83
N TRP A 86 -5.97 3.17 -5.07
CA TRP A 86 -6.28 2.18 -4.06
C TRP A 86 -5.26 1.05 -4.15
N GLU A 87 -4.80 0.58 -3.00
CA GLU A 87 -4.11 -0.70 -2.90
C GLU A 87 -4.89 -1.71 -2.07
N VAL A 88 -4.75 -2.98 -2.44
CA VAL A 88 -5.18 -4.12 -1.63
C VAL A 88 -3.95 -4.99 -1.42
N PHE A 89 -3.61 -5.24 -0.16
CA PHE A 89 -2.33 -5.87 0.16
C PHE A 89 -2.40 -6.85 1.32
N VAL A 90 -1.40 -7.73 1.40
CA VAL A 90 -1.12 -8.56 2.58
C VAL A 90 0.34 -8.39 2.98
N VAL A 91 0.60 -8.29 4.29
CA VAL A 91 1.97 -8.40 4.83
C VAL A 91 2.32 -9.86 5.03
N LYS A 92 3.41 -10.31 4.42
CA LYS A 92 3.89 -11.71 4.50
C LYS A 92 4.99 -11.89 5.52
N ALA A 93 5.80 -10.85 5.74
CA ALA A 93 6.89 -10.83 6.71
C ALA A 93 7.37 -9.38 6.92
N ASP A 94 7.93 -9.07 8.09
CA ASP A 94 8.78 -7.88 8.23
C ASP A 94 10.08 -8.04 7.43
N ALA A 95 10.69 -6.91 7.08
CA ALA A 95 11.98 -6.83 6.41
C ALA A 95 12.84 -5.76 7.08
N ASP A 96 14.12 -6.04 7.28
CA ASP A 96 15.04 -5.11 7.96
C ASP A 96 15.50 -3.95 7.05
N GLU A 97 15.25 -4.05 5.74
CA GLU A 97 15.70 -3.08 4.73
C GLU A 97 14.54 -2.42 3.98
N MET A 98 14.74 -1.13 3.64
CA MET A 98 13.82 -0.37 2.81
C MET A 98 14.18 -0.58 1.34
N SER A 99 13.33 -1.28 0.59
CA SER A 99 13.40 -1.29 -0.88
C SER A 99 12.20 -0.57 -1.46
N GLY A 100 12.47 0.44 -2.29
CA GLY A 100 11.50 1.09 -3.15
C GLY A 100 11.98 0.98 -4.57
N THR A 101 11.46 0.04 -5.35
CA THR A 101 11.59 0.11 -6.82
C THR A 101 10.50 1.01 -7.35
N GLY A 102 10.78 2.32 -7.38
CA GLY A 102 9.77 3.33 -7.72
C GLY A 102 10.33 4.67 -8.21
N ARG A 103 11.37 4.65 -9.06
CA ARG A 103 11.59 5.55 -10.22
C ARG A 103 13.04 5.39 -10.70
N ASN A 104 13.21 4.82 -11.89
CA ASN A 104 14.45 5.02 -12.63
C ASN A 104 14.43 6.46 -13.15
N THR A 105 15.17 7.35 -12.51
CA THR A 105 15.54 8.68 -13.04
C THR A 105 17.04 8.68 -13.33
N ASP A 106 17.48 7.81 -14.23
CA ASP A 106 18.78 7.95 -14.88
C ASP A 106 18.59 8.42 -16.32
N ASN A 107 18.81 9.73 -16.49
CA ASN A 107 19.37 10.47 -17.64
C ASN A 107 19.03 10.05 -19.07
#